data_AF-A2F7I5-F1
#
_entry.id   AF-A2F7I5-F1
#
_cell.length_a   1.000
_cell.length_b   1.000
_cell.length_c   1.000
_cell.angle_alpha   90.00
_cell.angle_beta   90.00
_cell.angle_gamma   90.00
#
_symmetry.space_group_name_H-M   'P 1'
#
loop_
_entity.id
_entity.type
_entity.pdbx_description
1 polymer ?
#
loop_
_entity_poly.entity_id
_entity_poly.type
_entity_poly.pdbx_seq_one_letter_code
_entity_poly.pdbx_strand_id
1 'polypeptide(L)'
;MQTEDQQYEYLKSQQVKKADSGSFQVVYIPFGLIFSGLTILLYLLIGGCTIEADKIYLAVSYGIGAVLLTIAYSNVAKWCHAQKKMNGSPLFFSLAYNNAFFVFLLIFCATVLFPGLKPAYGLVLTQTIAVAIPAWLSTLQV
;
A
#
# COMPACT_ATOMS: atom_id res chain seq x y z
N MET A 1 -40.29 -21.87 -20.79
CA MET A 1 -39.77 -20.52 -21.06
C MET A 1 -39.19 -19.81 -19.82
N GLN A 2 -39.49 -20.23 -18.59
CA GLN A 2 -38.92 -19.61 -17.36
C GLN A 2 -37.48 -20.07 -17.00
N THR A 3 -36.94 -21.08 -17.68
CA THR A 3 -35.68 -21.72 -17.31
C THR A 3 -34.45 -20.94 -17.77
N GLU A 4 -34.53 -20.24 -18.90
CA GLU A 4 -33.41 -19.50 -19.49
C GLU A 4 -33.15 -18.19 -18.75
N ASP A 5 -34.19 -17.48 -18.31
CA ASP A 5 -34.08 -16.24 -17.54
C ASP A 5 -33.46 -16.49 -16.15
N GLN A 6 -33.86 -17.58 -15.48
CA GLN A 6 -33.26 -17.99 -14.21
C GLN A 6 -31.80 -18.39 -14.38
N GLN A 7 -31.45 -19.05 -15.50
CA GLN A 7 -30.07 -19.39 -15.82
C GLN A 7 -29.25 -18.13 -16.15
N TYR A 8 -29.83 -17.12 -16.79
CA TYR A 8 -29.21 -15.82 -17.06
C TYR A 8 -28.96 -15.02 -15.77
N GLU A 9 -29.91 -14.99 -14.84
CA GLU A 9 -29.73 -14.37 -13.52
C GLU A 9 -28.72 -15.13 -12.65
N TYR A 10 -28.68 -16.45 -12.74
CA TYR A 10 -27.66 -17.27 -12.09
C TYR A 10 -26.26 -17.02 -12.67
N LEU A 11 -26.13 -16.93 -14.00
CA LEU A 11 -24.87 -16.59 -14.66
C LEU A 11 -24.45 -15.15 -14.37
N LYS A 12 -25.38 -14.21 -14.27
CA LYS A 12 -25.12 -12.82 -13.89
C LYS A 12 -24.69 -12.71 -12.43
N SER A 13 -25.33 -13.44 -11.51
CA SER A 13 -24.92 -13.50 -10.10
C SER A 13 -23.61 -14.27 -9.88
N GLN A 14 -23.30 -15.27 -10.71
CA GLN A 14 -21.99 -15.93 -10.74
C GLN A 14 -20.90 -15.04 -11.37
N GLN A 15 -21.20 -14.26 -12.42
CA GLN A 15 -20.26 -13.28 -12.98
C GLN A 15 -19.99 -12.13 -12.01
N VAL A 16 -20.98 -11.72 -11.21
CA VAL A 16 -20.81 -10.76 -10.11
C VAL A 16 -19.99 -11.38 -8.96
N LYS A 17 -20.11 -12.69 -8.68
CA LYS A 17 -19.26 -13.41 -7.71
C LYS A 17 -17.85 -13.75 -8.21
N LYS A 18 -17.61 -13.73 -9.53
CA LYS A 18 -16.27 -13.88 -10.15
C LYS A 18 -15.54 -12.55 -10.36
N ALA A 19 -16.05 -11.45 -9.83
CA ALA A 19 -15.34 -10.17 -9.80
C ALA A 19 -14.29 -10.18 -8.67
N ASP A 20 -13.12 -10.70 -9.01
CA ASP A 20 -11.82 -10.37 -8.45
C ASP A 20 -11.66 -10.53 -6.92
N SER A 21 -11.76 -11.79 -6.47
CA SER A 21 -11.30 -12.19 -5.15
C SER A 21 -9.78 -11.93 -5.03
N GLY A 22 -9.41 -10.81 -4.39
CA GLY A 22 -8.20 -10.74 -3.58
C GLY A 22 -6.84 -10.84 -4.27
N SER A 23 -6.72 -10.70 -5.59
CA SER A 23 -5.39 -10.86 -6.22
C SER A 23 -4.47 -9.67 -5.88
N PHE A 24 -3.28 -9.99 -5.37
CA PHE A 24 -2.15 -9.07 -5.22
C PHE A 24 -1.68 -8.67 -6.62
N GLN A 25 -1.76 -7.39 -6.99
CA GLN A 25 -1.44 -6.98 -8.35
C GLN A 25 0.07 -6.76 -8.50
N VAL A 26 0.72 -7.67 -9.23
CA VAL A 26 2.19 -7.71 -9.45
C VAL A 26 2.71 -6.40 -10.06
N VAL A 27 1.87 -5.68 -10.81
CA VAL A 27 2.20 -4.38 -11.43
C VAL A 27 2.64 -3.32 -10.41
N TYR A 28 2.22 -3.46 -9.15
CA TYR A 28 2.52 -2.49 -8.09
C TYR A 28 3.80 -2.80 -7.30
N ILE A 29 4.38 -4.00 -7.44
CA ILE A 29 5.59 -4.39 -6.70
C ILE A 29 6.76 -3.44 -6.95
N PRO A 30 7.10 -3.06 -8.21
CA PRO A 30 8.23 -2.16 -8.46
C PRO A 30 8.04 -0.81 -7.77
N PHE A 31 6.81 -0.29 -7.73
CA PHE A 31 6.50 0.96 -7.06
C PHE A 31 6.59 0.83 -5.54
N GLY A 32 6.08 -0.26 -4.96
CA GLY A 32 6.22 -0.55 -3.54
C GLY A 32 7.69 -0.62 -3.11
N LEU A 33 8.55 -1.24 -3.92
CA LEU A 33 9.99 -1.31 -3.69
C LEU A 33 10.66 0.08 -3.76
N ILE A 34 10.30 0.92 -4.73
CA ILE A 34 10.88 2.26 -4.88
C ILE A 34 10.46 3.16 -3.71
N PHE A 35 9.17 3.22 -3.40
CA PHE A 35 8.65 4.11 -2.36
C PHE A 35 9.02 3.64 -0.95
N SER A 36 9.08 2.33 -0.70
CA SER A 36 9.62 1.79 0.55
C SER A 36 11.07 2.23 0.79
N GLY A 37 11.86 2.34 -0.28
CA GLY A 37 13.23 2.82 -0.23
C GLY A 37 13.38 4.28 0.22
N LEU A 38 12.36 5.13 0.04
CA LEU A 38 12.42 6.52 0.46
C LEU A 38 12.58 6.68 1.97
N THR A 39 11.89 5.86 2.77
CA THR A 39 12.04 5.88 4.23
C THR A 39 13.43 5.42 4.66
N ILE A 40 13.95 4.39 3.98
CA ILE A 40 15.32 3.91 4.21
C ILE A 40 16.32 5.02 3.91
N LEU A 41 16.20 5.70 2.77
CA LEU A 41 17.05 6.82 2.39
C LEU A 41 16.95 7.99 3.36
N LEU A 42 15.73 8.33 3.82
CA LEU A 42 15.55 9.39 4.80
C LEU A 42 16.33 9.09 6.09
N TYR A 43 16.22 7.88 6.62
CA TYR A 43 16.89 7.52 7.87
C TYR A 43 18.39 7.28 7.72
N LEU A 44 18.87 6.87 6.54
CA LEU A 44 20.31 6.80 6.24
C LEU A 44 20.94 8.19 6.08
N LEU A 45 20.25 9.13 5.42
CA LEU A 45 20.81 10.45 5.12
C LEU A 45 20.62 11.47 6.25
N ILE A 46 19.45 11.46 6.90
CA ILE A 46 19.04 12.48 7.87
C ILE A 46 18.86 11.87 9.26
N GLY A 47 18.31 10.66 9.34
CA GLY A 47 18.04 9.99 10.61
C GLY A 47 19.29 9.48 11.35
N GLY A 48 20.43 9.33 10.68
CA GLY A 48 21.68 8.86 11.29
C GLY A 48 21.79 7.33 11.44
N CYS A 49 20.97 6.55 10.73
CA CYS A 49 21.18 5.10 10.62
C CYS A 49 22.44 4.79 9.80
N THR A 50 23.12 3.70 10.14
CA THR A 50 24.27 3.22 9.35
C THR A 50 23.98 1.84 8.79
N ILE A 51 24.44 1.57 7.57
CA ILE A 51 24.20 0.29 6.91
C ILE A 51 24.82 -0.87 7.72
N GLU A 52 26.03 -0.68 8.25
CA GLU A 52 26.74 -1.76 8.95
C GLU A 52 26.09 -2.14 10.29
N ALA A 53 25.69 -1.15 11.10
CA ALA A 53 25.10 -1.40 12.41
C ALA A 53 23.61 -1.77 12.33
N ASP A 54 22.86 -1.17 11.40
CA ASP A 54 21.40 -1.25 11.39
C ASP A 54 20.83 -2.10 10.25
N LYS A 55 21.65 -2.89 9.55
CA LYS A 55 21.26 -3.72 8.38
C LYS A 55 19.97 -4.52 8.56
N ILE A 56 19.74 -5.08 9.75
CA ILE A 56 18.54 -5.90 10.03
C ILE A 56 17.30 -5.00 10.03
N TYR A 57 17.36 -3.85 10.70
CA TYR A 57 16.25 -2.89 10.77
C TYR A 57 15.96 -2.30 9.39
N LEU A 58 17.00 -2.01 8.60
CA LEU A 58 16.87 -1.53 7.23
C LEU A 58 16.19 -2.58 6.34
N ALA A 59 16.65 -3.84 6.39
CA ALA A 59 16.07 -4.93 5.59
C ALA A 59 14.62 -5.23 5.96
N VAL A 60 14.31 -5.32 7.26
CA VAL A 60 12.95 -5.58 7.75
C VAL A 60 12.01 -4.43 7.37
N SER A 61 12.41 -3.19 7.61
CA SER A 61 11.61 -2.00 7.26
C SER A 61 11.35 -1.93 5.76
N TYR A 62 12.37 -2.21 4.96
CA TYR A 62 12.26 -2.21 3.51
C TYR A 62 11.26 -3.26 3.02
N GLY A 63 11.36 -4.49 3.53
CA GLY A 63 10.45 -5.59 3.19
C GLY A 63 8.99 -5.30 3.59
N ILE A 64 8.78 -4.86 4.83
CA ILE A 64 7.43 -4.50 5.33
C ILE A 64 6.83 -3.40 4.48
N GLY A 65 7.59 -2.35 4.18
CA GLY A 65 7.11 -1.24 3.37
C GLY A 65 6.73 -1.66 1.96
N ALA A 66 7.57 -2.47 1.31
CA ALA A 66 7.30 -2.92 -0.04
C ALA A 66 6.02 -3.77 -0.12
N VAL A 67 5.81 -4.68 0.83
CA VAL A 67 4.63 -5.54 0.86
C VAL A 67 3.37 -4.73 1.15
N LEU A 68 3.37 -3.92 2.21
CA LEU A 68 2.17 -3.19 2.63
C LEU A 68 1.78 -2.07 1.65
N LEU A 69 2.74 -1.37 1.04
CA LEU A 69 2.45 -0.41 -0.03
C LEU A 69 1.84 -1.12 -1.24
N THR A 70 2.37 -2.27 -1.63
CA THR A 70 1.82 -3.05 -2.76
C THR A 70 0.38 -3.49 -2.50
N ILE A 71 0.08 -3.90 -1.26
CA ILE A 71 -1.30 -4.21 -0.83
C ILE A 71 -2.18 -2.95 -0.90
N ALA A 72 -1.70 -1.82 -0.38
CA ALA A 72 -2.45 -0.57 -0.39
C ALA A 72 -2.78 -0.09 -1.82
N TYR A 73 -1.82 -0.15 -2.74
CA TYR A 73 -2.05 0.16 -4.15
C TYR A 73 -3.08 -0.78 -4.78
N SER A 74 -2.95 -2.09 -4.53
CA SER A 74 -3.86 -3.10 -5.05
C SER A 74 -5.30 -2.88 -4.57
N ASN A 75 -5.49 -2.54 -3.30
CA ASN A 75 -6.80 -2.31 -2.71
C ASN A 75 -7.47 -1.04 -3.23
N VAL A 76 -6.74 0.08 -3.30
CA VAL A 76 -7.27 1.32 -3.87
C VAL A 76 -7.62 1.14 -5.35
N ALA A 77 -6.80 0.41 -6.11
CA ALA A 77 -7.10 0.10 -7.51
C ALA A 77 -8.41 -0.70 -7.66
N LYS A 78 -8.65 -1.68 -6.78
CA LYS A 78 -9.91 -2.45 -6.74
C LYS A 78 -11.10 -1.57 -6.41
N TRP A 79 -10.96 -0.72 -5.39
CA TRP A 79 -12.00 0.24 -5.04
C TRP A 79 -12.34 1.16 -6.22
N CYS A 80 -11.33 1.69 -6.91
CA CYS A 80 -11.52 2.49 -8.12
C CYS A 80 -12.27 1.73 -9.24
N HIS A 81 -11.92 0.46 -9.47
CA HIS A 81 -12.64 -0.38 -10.43
C HIS A 81 -14.10 -0.61 -10.02
N ALA A 82 -14.38 -0.83 -8.73
CA ALA A 82 -15.73 -1.03 -8.20
C ALA A 82 -16.62 0.20 -8.38
N GLN A 83 -16.06 1.41 -8.32
CA GLN A 83 -16.82 2.66 -8.42
C GLN A 83 -17.41 2.93 -9.81
N LYS A 84 -17.03 2.20 -10.88
CA LYS A 84 -17.51 2.34 -12.29
C LYS A 84 -17.49 3.76 -12.90
N LYS A 85 -17.05 4.77 -12.15
CA LYS A 85 -17.05 6.20 -12.49
C LYS A 85 -15.69 6.70 -12.99
N MET A 86 -14.65 5.87 -12.92
CA MET A 86 -13.32 6.23 -13.44
C MET A 86 -13.18 5.80 -14.89
N ASN A 87 -13.12 6.79 -15.79
CA ASN A 87 -12.66 6.59 -17.16
C ASN A 87 -11.12 6.58 -17.16
N GLY A 88 -10.52 5.38 -17.13
CA GLY A 88 -9.06 5.20 -17.22
C GLY A 88 -8.51 4.10 -16.33
N SER A 89 -7.19 3.88 -16.41
CA SER A 89 -6.49 2.95 -15.52
C SER A 89 -6.38 3.54 -14.11
N PRO A 90 -6.78 2.81 -13.05
CA PRO A 90 -6.66 3.30 -11.68
C PRO A 90 -5.22 3.28 -11.15
N LEU A 91 -4.25 2.86 -11.96
CA LEU A 91 -2.85 2.75 -11.58
C LEU A 91 -2.28 4.08 -11.07
N PHE A 92 -2.40 5.17 -11.83
CA PHE A 92 -1.83 6.45 -11.41
C PHE A 92 -2.54 7.03 -10.19
N PHE A 93 -3.86 6.87 -10.10
CA PHE A 93 -4.61 7.34 -8.95
C PHE A 93 -4.24 6.56 -7.68
N SER A 94 -4.21 5.23 -7.74
CA SER A 94 -3.86 4.38 -6.59
C SER A 94 -2.44 4.67 -6.09
N LEU A 95 -1.48 4.87 -7.02
CA LEU A 95 -0.12 5.28 -6.68
C LEU A 95 -0.09 6.66 -6.03
N ALA A 96 -0.68 7.68 -6.67
CA ALA A 96 -0.63 9.06 -6.18
C ALA A 96 -1.32 9.20 -4.80
N TYR A 97 -2.51 8.60 -4.64
CA TYR A 97 -3.29 8.64 -3.41
C TYR A 97 -2.52 8.02 -2.24
N ASN A 98 -2.04 6.78 -2.41
CA ASN A 98 -1.32 6.09 -1.34
C ASN A 98 0.04 6.74 -1.06
N ASN A 99 0.76 7.21 -2.08
CA ASN A 99 2.06 7.84 -1.89
C ASN A 99 1.97 9.20 -1.22
N ALA A 100 0.98 10.03 -1.57
CA ALA A 100 0.77 11.30 -0.89
C ALA A 100 0.51 11.09 0.61
N PHE A 101 -0.34 10.11 0.93
CA PHE A 101 -0.66 9.79 2.32
C PHE A 101 0.51 9.15 3.06
N PHE A 102 1.25 8.24 2.41
CA PHE A 102 2.49 7.65 2.93
C PHE A 102 3.54 8.72 3.25
N VAL A 103 3.83 9.64 2.33
CA VAL A 103 4.82 10.71 2.52
C VAL A 103 4.38 11.64 3.66
N PHE A 104 3.09 11.98 3.73
CA PHE A 104 2.55 12.77 4.85
C PHE A 104 2.81 12.07 6.19
N LEU A 105 2.45 10.79 6.31
CA LEU A 105 2.65 10.01 7.54
C LEU A 105 4.13 9.82 7.86
N LEU A 106 4.98 9.63 6.86
CA LEU A 106 6.42 9.48 7.01
C LEU A 106 7.02 10.75 7.62
N ILE A 107 6.70 11.93 7.08
CA ILE A 107 7.15 13.21 7.62
C ILE A 107 6.59 13.42 9.03
N PHE A 108 5.29 13.18 9.22
CA PHE A 108 4.64 13.35 10.52
C PHE A 108 5.26 12.43 11.60
N CYS A 109 5.49 11.16 11.29
CA CYS A 109 6.11 10.22 12.23
C CYS A 109 7.54 10.60 12.57
N ALA A 110 8.35 10.95 11.55
CA ALA A 110 9.74 11.30 11.73
C ALA A 110 9.93 12.62 12.51
N THR A 111 9.05 13.61 12.31
CA THR A 111 9.20 14.95 12.89
C THR A 111 8.42 15.16 14.18
N VAL A 112 7.23 14.57 14.31
CA VAL A 112 6.31 14.84 15.43
C VAL A 112 6.28 13.68 16.43
N LEU A 113 6.10 12.44 15.95
CA LEU A 113 5.88 11.30 16.86
C LEU A 113 7.18 10.75 17.45
N PHE A 114 8.26 10.68 16.66
CA PHE A 114 9.49 10.01 17.04
C PHE A 114 10.77 10.88 16.98
N PRO A 115 10.75 12.17 17.38
CA PRO A 115 11.92 13.04 17.20
C PRO A 115 13.15 12.66 18.05
N GLY A 116 12.97 11.89 19.12
CA GLY A 116 14.04 11.52 20.06
C GLY A 116 14.33 10.02 20.16
N LEU A 117 13.74 9.19 19.28
CA LEU A 117 14.01 7.76 19.28
C LEU A 117 15.37 7.46 18.67
N LYS A 118 15.97 6.34 19.10
CA LYS A 118 17.14 5.80 18.39
C LYS A 118 16.78 5.60 16.92
N PRO A 119 17.65 6.03 15.98
CA PRO A 119 17.35 6.05 14.54
C PRO A 119 16.78 4.74 14.00
N ALA A 120 17.37 3.60 14.39
CA ALA A 120 16.94 2.28 13.95
C ALA A 120 15.50 1.93 14.38
N TYR A 121 15.10 2.29 15.60
CA TYR A 121 13.74 2.07 16.08
C TYR A 121 12.75 3.06 15.46
N GLY A 122 13.17 4.32 15.32
CA GLY A 122 12.40 5.34 14.61
C GLY A 122 12.10 4.93 13.17
N LEU A 123 13.08 4.36 12.46
CA LEU A 123 12.93 3.82 11.11
C LEU A 123 11.80 2.79 11.06
N VAL A 124 11.89 1.74 11.89
CA VAL A 124 10.92 0.62 11.83
C VAL A 124 9.52 1.12 12.16
N LEU A 125 9.38 1.94 13.20
CA LEU A 125 8.07 2.46 13.62
C LEU A 125 7.48 3.42 12.61
N THR A 126 8.27 4.38 12.11
CA THR A 126 7.84 5.32 11.06
C THR A 126 7.41 4.57 9.82
N GLN A 127 8.23 3.63 9.33
CA GLN A 127 7.89 2.82 8.17
C GLN A 127 6.60 2.06 8.41
N THR A 128 6.52 1.31 9.52
CA THR A 128 5.36 0.46 9.83
C THR A 128 4.08 1.29 9.90
N ILE A 129 4.09 2.43 10.58
CA ILE A 129 2.91 3.30 10.68
C ILE A 129 2.57 3.92 9.31
N ALA A 130 3.57 4.43 8.61
CA ALA A 130 3.38 5.09 7.33
C ALA A 130 2.84 4.14 6.25
N VAL A 131 3.12 2.83 6.33
CA VAL A 131 2.61 1.84 5.36
C VAL A 131 1.41 1.04 5.86
N ALA A 132 1.29 0.77 7.17
CA ALA A 132 0.18 0.02 7.73
C ALA A 132 -1.11 0.83 7.77
N ILE A 133 -1.06 2.14 8.04
CA ILE A 133 -2.28 2.96 8.03
C ILE A 133 -2.88 3.05 6.62
N PRO A 134 -2.14 3.39 5.53
CA PRO A 134 -2.70 3.35 4.18
C PRO A 134 -3.19 1.96 3.77
N ALA A 135 -2.42 0.91 4.11
CA ALA A 135 -2.83 -0.47 3.83
C ALA A 135 -4.15 -0.81 4.55
N TRP A 136 -4.29 -0.46 5.82
CA TRP A 136 -5.51 -0.72 6.58
C TRP A 136 -6.70 0.12 6.09
N LEU A 137 -6.53 1.42 5.87
CA LEU A 137 -7.60 2.27 5.33
C LEU A 137 -8.08 1.78 3.96
N SER A 138 -7.16 1.37 3.09
CA SER A 138 -7.54 0.81 1.79
C SER A 138 -8.25 -0.54 1.90
N THR A 139 -7.99 -1.37 2.92
CA THR A 139 -8.78 -2.59 3.17
C THR A 139 -10.22 -2.30 3.58
N LEU A 140 -10.51 -1.17 4.23
CA LEU A 140 -11.88 -0.79 4.60
C LEU A 140 -12.71 -0.30 3.40
N GLN A 141 -12.04 0.00 2.28
CA GLN A 141 -12.68 0.52 1.07
C GLN A 141 -13.00 -0.58 0.04
N VAL A 142 -12.50 -1.80 0.24
CA VAL A 142 -12.79 -2.99 -0.59
C VAL A 142 -14.06 -3.66 -0.09
#